data_AF-A0A6I0F8Z8-F1
#
_entry.id   AF-A0A6I0F8Z8-F1
#
_cell.length_a   1.000
_cell.length_b   1.000
_cell.length_c   1.000
_cell.angle_alpha   90.00
_cell.angle_beta   90.00
_cell.angle_gamma   90.00
#
_symmetry.space_group_name_H-M   'P 1'
#
loop_
_entity.id
_entity.type
_entity.pdbx_description
1 polymer ?
#
loop_
_entity_poly.entity_id
_entity_poly.type
_entity_poly.pdbx_seq_one_letter_code
_entity_poly.pdbx_strand_id
1 'polypeptide(L)'
;MTKVIDLNDYKELKRRKFFIKCYHFLNKNLQGKLDELLLNTNQIFVNLLIRNGYDPGYVSYFQIPIITFMVIIFIRNSDLIEYFPEVLKIDNSLNKTMLKNTLIKALETFNDECDYKEVNSSFEIELETSLDYVFENVMEIIPQKIVFV
;
A
#
# COMPACT_ATOMS: atom_id res chain seq x y z
N MET A 1 -8.39 -31.49 17.11
CA MET A 1 -9.42 -31.03 16.16
C MET A 1 -8.72 -30.31 15.02
N THR A 2 -8.66 -30.92 13.84
CA THR A 2 -7.99 -30.35 12.67
C THR A 2 -8.91 -29.29 12.07
N LYS A 3 -8.54 -28.00 12.17
CA LYS A 3 -9.25 -26.94 11.44
C LYS A 3 -9.04 -27.20 9.96
N VAL A 4 -10.09 -27.58 9.24
CA VAL A 4 -10.10 -27.58 7.77
C VAL A 4 -10.03 -26.12 7.35
N ILE A 5 -8.85 -25.66 6.97
CA ILE A 5 -8.66 -24.32 6.42
C ILE A 5 -9.03 -24.40 4.94
N ASP A 6 -9.94 -23.54 4.49
CA ASP A 6 -10.28 -23.43 3.08
C ASP A 6 -9.00 -23.16 2.27
N LEU A 7 -8.87 -23.83 1.13
CA LEU A 7 -7.69 -23.73 0.29
C LEU A 7 -7.48 -22.30 -0.23
N ASN A 8 -8.56 -21.53 -0.37
CA ASN A 8 -8.52 -20.11 -0.73
C ASN A 8 -7.99 -19.25 0.41
N ASP A 9 -8.51 -19.44 1.63
CA ASP A 9 -8.03 -18.76 2.84
C ASP A 9 -6.54 -19.02 3.07
N TYR A 10 -6.09 -20.27 2.85
CA TYR A 10 -4.68 -20.63 2.98
C TYR A 10 -3.79 -19.86 1.98
N LYS A 11 -4.23 -19.71 0.73
CA LYS A 11 -3.50 -18.97 -0.31
C LYS A 11 -3.41 -17.49 0.02
N GLU A 12 -4.51 -16.87 0.46
CA GLU A 12 -4.51 -15.46 0.86
C GLU A 12 -3.59 -15.20 2.06
N LEU A 13 -3.63 -16.06 3.07
CA LEU A 13 -2.82 -15.96 4.26
C LEU A 13 -1.32 -16.09 3.93
N LYS A 14 -0.97 -16.95 2.98
CA LYS A 14 0.40 -17.08 2.46
C LYS A 14 0.85 -15.85 1.67
N ARG A 15 -0.03 -15.27 0.83
CA ARG A 15 0.26 -14.02 0.09
C ARG A 15 0.51 -12.85 1.03
N ARG A 16 -0.33 -12.66 2.05
CA ARG A 16 -0.11 -11.62 3.08
C ARG A 16 1.22 -11.81 3.81
N LYS A 17 1.54 -13.05 4.22
CA LYS A 17 2.82 -13.38 4.85
C LYS A 17 4.02 -13.11 3.94
N PHE A 18 3.87 -13.32 2.64
CA PHE A 18 4.93 -13.01 1.67
C PHE A 18 5.22 -11.50 1.63
N PHE A 19 4.21 -10.65 1.44
CA PHE A 19 4.40 -9.20 1.39
C PHE A 19 4.96 -8.63 2.70
N ILE A 20 4.51 -9.12 3.86
CA ILE A 20 5.06 -8.71 5.17
C ILE A 20 6.54 -9.10 5.28
N LYS A 21 6.93 -10.30 4.84
CA LYS A 21 8.34 -10.72 4.85
C LYS A 21 9.19 -9.90 3.89
N CYS A 22 8.68 -9.59 2.70
CA CYS A 22 9.35 -8.70 1.77
C CYS A 22 9.54 -7.32 2.41
N TYR A 23 8.49 -6.74 2.97
CA TYR A 23 8.57 -5.46 3.69
C TYR A 23 9.67 -5.46 4.77
N HIS A 24 9.71 -6.47 5.65
CA HIS A 24 10.75 -6.57 6.68
C HIS A 24 12.15 -6.75 6.09
N PHE A 25 12.30 -7.56 5.04
CA PHE A 25 13.57 -7.71 4.34
C PHE A 25 14.03 -6.37 3.75
N LEU A 26 13.14 -5.66 3.06
CA LEU A 26 13.44 -4.35 2.49
C LEU A 26 13.81 -3.34 3.57
N ASN A 27 13.00 -3.21 4.61
CA ASN A 27 13.23 -2.26 5.68
C ASN A 27 14.56 -2.50 6.41
N LYS A 28 14.94 -3.77 6.63
CA LYS A 28 16.25 -4.12 7.19
C LYS A 28 17.39 -3.64 6.29
N ASN A 29 17.29 -3.85 4.98
CA ASN A 29 18.31 -3.42 4.02
C ASN A 29 18.34 -1.90 3.82
N LEU A 30 17.22 -1.22 4.04
CA LEU A 30 17.08 0.24 3.97
C LEU A 30 17.33 0.95 5.30
N GLN A 31 17.83 0.23 6.32
CA GLN A 31 18.15 0.78 7.64
C GLN A 31 16.97 1.51 8.31
N GLY A 32 15.75 1.00 8.18
CA GLY A 32 14.57 1.57 8.84
C GLY A 32 13.84 2.66 8.05
N LYS A 33 14.38 3.12 6.90
CA LYS A 33 13.74 4.18 6.08
C LYS A 33 12.34 3.81 5.58
N LEU A 34 12.03 2.53 5.42
CA LEU A 34 10.72 2.07 4.97
C LEU A 34 9.67 2.15 6.10
N ASP A 35 10.07 1.97 7.35
CA ASP A 35 9.22 2.24 8.52
C ASP A 35 8.94 3.74 8.66
N GLU A 36 9.97 4.58 8.51
CA GLU A 36 9.82 6.05 8.52
C GLU A 36 8.86 6.52 7.42
N LEU A 37 9.02 5.99 6.21
CA LEU A 37 8.12 6.27 5.09
C LEU A 37 6.68 5.83 5.38
N LEU A 38 6.48 4.64 5.95
CA LEU A 38 5.16 4.13 6.31
C LEU A 38 4.50 5.02 7.37
N LEU A 39 5.25 5.46 8.39
CA LEU A 39 4.76 6.40 9.41
C LEU A 39 4.34 7.73 8.80
N ASN A 40 5.16 8.30 7.91
CA ASN A 40 4.83 9.55 7.21
C ASN A 40 3.59 9.38 6.32
N THR A 41 3.50 8.28 5.60
CA THR A 41 2.34 7.93 4.75
C THR A 41 1.06 7.81 5.58
N ASN A 42 1.14 7.16 6.75
CA ASN A 42 0.01 7.06 7.67
C ASN A 42 -0.44 8.44 8.15
N GLN A 43 0.50 9.32 8.52
CA GLN A 43 0.17 10.68 8.94
C GLN A 43 -0.52 11.49 7.83
N ILE A 44 -0.06 11.34 6.58
CA ILE A 44 -0.67 11.99 5.41
C ILE A 44 -2.12 11.54 5.25
N PHE A 45 -2.38 10.23 5.30
CA PHE A 45 -3.74 9.72 5.17
C PHE A 45 -4.64 10.07 6.36
N VAL A 46 -4.12 10.05 7.59
CA VAL A 46 -4.87 10.56 8.76
C VAL A 46 -5.29 12.01 8.52
N ASN A 47 -4.38 12.87 8.09
CA ASN A 47 -4.67 14.28 7.82
C ASN A 47 -5.64 14.46 6.63
N LEU A 48 -5.55 13.60 5.61
CA LEU A 48 -6.49 13.59 4.48
C LEU A 48 -7.90 13.23 4.95
N LEU A 49 -8.05 12.19 5.75
CA LEU A 49 -9.33 11.75 6.29
C LEU A 49 -9.96 12.83 7.17
N ILE A 50 -9.20 13.41 8.10
CA ILE A 50 -9.67 14.49 8.99
C ILE A 50 -10.17 15.69 8.19
N ARG A 51 -9.40 16.15 7.20
CA ARG A 51 -9.78 17.31 6.35
C ARG A 51 -11.06 17.09 5.57
N ASN A 52 -11.37 15.84 5.25
CA ASN A 52 -12.54 15.46 4.47
C ASN A 52 -13.69 14.91 5.34
N GLY A 53 -13.57 15.01 6.68
CA GLY A 53 -14.64 14.65 7.61
C GLY A 53 -14.83 13.14 7.83
N TYR A 54 -13.85 12.32 7.47
CA TYR A 54 -13.83 10.88 7.72
C TYR A 54 -13.20 10.54 9.07
N ASP A 55 -13.54 9.36 9.62
CA ASP A 55 -12.89 8.85 10.82
C ASP A 55 -11.41 8.53 10.53
N PRO A 56 -10.44 9.18 11.20
CA PRO A 56 -9.02 8.89 11.02
C PRO A 56 -8.65 7.43 11.38
N GLY A 57 -9.45 6.75 12.19
CA GLY A 57 -9.30 5.33 12.51
C GLY A 57 -9.33 4.41 11.29
N TYR A 58 -9.95 4.84 10.19
CA TYR A 58 -9.99 4.08 8.94
C TYR A 58 -8.61 3.85 8.32
N VAL A 59 -7.60 4.64 8.69
CA VAL A 59 -6.22 4.45 8.23
C VAL A 59 -5.63 3.07 8.61
N SER A 60 -6.17 2.45 9.67
CA SER A 60 -5.76 1.10 10.10
C SER A 60 -6.07 0.04 9.04
N TYR A 61 -7.12 0.22 8.25
CA TYR A 61 -7.51 -0.68 7.16
C TYR A 61 -6.66 -0.46 5.89
N PHE A 62 -6.00 0.69 5.77
CA PHE A 62 -5.17 1.02 4.62
C PHE A 62 -3.77 0.42 4.69
N GLN A 63 -3.35 -0.11 5.85
CA GLN A 63 -1.98 -0.59 6.07
C GLN A 63 -1.54 -1.64 5.04
N ILE A 64 -2.36 -2.67 4.82
CA ILE A 64 -2.03 -3.74 3.87
C ILE A 64 -1.94 -3.20 2.43
N PRO A 65 -2.93 -2.42 1.92
CA PRO A 65 -2.81 -1.75 0.64
C PRO A 65 -1.55 -0.90 0.49
N ILE A 66 -1.21 -0.07 1.50
CA ILE A 66 -0.04 0.81 1.48
C ILE A 66 1.26 0.00 1.40
N ILE A 67 1.41 -1.00 2.29
CA ILE A 67 2.59 -1.88 2.28
C ILE A 67 2.72 -2.61 0.94
N THR A 68 1.60 -3.10 0.39
CA THR A 68 1.58 -3.80 -0.90
C THR A 68 2.04 -2.87 -2.02
N PHE A 69 1.52 -1.64 -2.05
CA PHE A 69 1.92 -0.61 -3.01
C PHE A 69 3.43 -0.31 -2.95
N MET A 70 3.96 -0.05 -1.75
CA MET A 70 5.39 0.23 -1.53
C MET A 70 6.28 -0.94 -1.97
N VAL A 71 5.92 -2.17 -1.61
CA VAL A 71 6.68 -3.37 -1.98
C VAL A 71 6.67 -3.59 -3.50
N ILE A 72 5.54 -3.36 -4.17
CA ILE A 72 5.45 -3.49 -5.64
C ILE A 72 6.33 -2.45 -6.32
N ILE A 73 6.29 -1.17 -5.90
CA ILE A 73 7.19 -0.13 -6.42
C ILE A 73 8.63 -0.54 -6.22
N PHE A 74 8.99 -1.01 -5.02
CA PHE A 74 10.35 -1.40 -4.74
C PHE A 74 10.82 -2.54 -5.65
N ILE A 75 10.03 -3.60 -5.78
CA ILE A 75 10.37 -4.74 -6.66
C ILE A 75 10.48 -4.27 -8.12
N ARG A 76 9.53 -3.46 -8.59
CA ARG A 76 9.45 -3.00 -9.97
C ARG A 76 10.62 -2.10 -10.38
N ASN A 77 11.17 -1.33 -9.45
CA ASN A 77 12.21 -0.35 -9.72
C ASN A 77 13.58 -0.79 -9.16
N SER A 78 13.76 -2.09 -8.89
CA SER A 78 15.04 -2.67 -8.43
C SER A 78 15.40 -3.92 -9.20
N ASP A 79 16.60 -4.44 -8.95
CA ASP A 79 17.12 -5.69 -9.51
C ASP A 79 16.29 -6.92 -9.08
N LEU A 80 15.37 -6.76 -8.12
CA LEU A 80 14.40 -7.80 -7.74
C LEU A 80 13.43 -8.14 -8.87
N ILE A 81 13.23 -7.24 -9.83
CA ILE A 81 12.24 -7.39 -10.90
C ILE A 81 12.40 -8.71 -11.67
N GLU A 82 13.63 -9.19 -11.85
CA GLU A 82 13.96 -10.43 -12.55
C GLU A 82 13.41 -11.68 -11.84
N TYR A 83 13.25 -11.62 -10.51
CA TYR A 83 12.73 -12.69 -9.69
C TYR A 83 11.19 -12.68 -9.58
N PHE A 84 10.54 -11.61 -10.05
CA PHE A 84 9.09 -11.40 -9.94
C PHE A 84 8.46 -11.07 -11.30
N PRO A 85 8.38 -12.05 -12.22
CA PRO A 85 7.87 -11.82 -13.58
C PRO A 85 6.39 -11.40 -13.60
N GLU A 86 5.62 -11.69 -12.56
CA GLU A 86 4.24 -11.21 -12.45
C GLU A 86 4.15 -9.70 -12.18
N VAL A 87 5.12 -9.14 -11.45
CA VAL A 87 5.22 -7.69 -11.19
C VAL A 87 5.55 -6.93 -12.47
N LEU A 88 6.13 -7.59 -13.49
CA LEU A 88 6.38 -6.95 -14.79
C LEU A 88 5.11 -6.44 -15.46
N LYS A 89 3.95 -7.05 -15.16
CA LYS A 89 2.64 -6.68 -15.72
C LYS A 89 2.04 -5.44 -15.05
N ILE A 90 2.59 -5.02 -13.91
CA ILE A 90 2.09 -3.90 -13.12
C ILE A 90 3.15 -2.79 -13.16
N ASP A 91 2.91 -1.77 -13.98
CA ASP A 91 3.73 -0.56 -13.92
C ASP A 91 3.36 0.32 -12.71
N ASN A 92 4.20 1.32 -12.43
CA ASN A 92 4.01 2.21 -11.27
C ASN A 92 2.69 2.99 -11.34
N SER A 93 2.24 3.37 -12.54
CA SER A 93 1.00 4.12 -12.74
C SER A 93 -0.23 3.26 -12.46
N LEU A 94 -0.22 2.02 -12.97
CA LEU A 94 -1.24 1.02 -12.69
C LEU A 94 -1.27 0.67 -11.20
N ASN A 95 -0.12 0.46 -10.56
CA ASN A 95 -0.05 0.19 -9.13
C ASN A 95 -0.65 1.33 -8.29
N LYS A 96 -0.32 2.59 -8.63
CA LYS A 96 -0.92 3.77 -7.98
C LYS A 96 -2.43 3.84 -8.18
N THR A 97 -2.90 3.59 -9.39
CA THR A 97 -4.33 3.56 -9.73
C THR A 97 -5.06 2.46 -8.95
N MET A 98 -4.46 1.27 -8.83
CA MET A 98 -5.01 0.16 -8.05
C MET A 98 -5.08 0.51 -6.56
N LEU A 99 -4.04 1.16 -6.00
CA LEU A 99 -4.08 1.62 -4.62
C LEU A 99 -5.21 2.65 -4.43
N LYS A 100 -5.29 3.68 -5.27
CA LYS A 100 -6.36 4.70 -5.20
C LYS A 100 -7.74 4.07 -5.17
N ASN A 101 -8.03 3.21 -6.15
CA ASN A 101 -9.33 2.55 -6.27
C ASN A 101 -9.62 1.64 -5.07
N THR A 102 -8.59 1.03 -4.48
CA THR A 102 -8.73 0.22 -3.27
C THR A 102 -9.07 1.08 -2.05
N LEU A 103 -8.44 2.24 -1.89
CA LEU A 103 -8.70 3.16 -0.79
C LEU A 103 -10.10 3.79 -0.89
N ILE A 104 -10.51 4.20 -2.09
CA ILE A 104 -11.86 4.71 -2.36
C ILE A 104 -12.90 3.64 -2.00
N LYS A 105 -12.76 2.42 -2.53
CA LYS A 105 -13.69 1.32 -2.22
C LYS A 105 -13.73 0.96 -0.74
N ALA A 106 -12.59 1.00 -0.06
CA ALA A 106 -12.55 0.77 1.38
C ALA A 106 -13.37 1.85 2.11
N LEU A 107 -13.22 3.12 1.74
CA LEU A 107 -14.01 4.22 2.31
C LEU A 107 -15.49 4.12 1.99
N GLU A 108 -15.86 3.80 0.75
CA GLU A 108 -17.27 3.54 0.38
C GLU A 108 -17.87 2.44 1.25
N THR A 109 -17.13 1.34 1.45
CA THR A 109 -17.59 0.22 2.29
C THR A 109 -17.82 0.64 3.75
N PHE A 110 -16.97 1.50 4.32
CA PHE A 110 -17.14 2.01 5.69
C PHE A 110 -18.23 3.08 5.80
N ASN A 111 -18.42 3.88 4.74
CA ASN A 111 -19.44 4.93 4.67
C ASN A 111 -20.85 4.37 4.53
N ASP A 112 -21.00 3.26 3.79
CA ASP A 112 -22.28 2.54 3.63
C ASP A 112 -22.82 2.02 4.97
N GLU A 113 -21.95 1.76 5.95
CA GLU A 113 -22.35 1.39 7.31
C GLU A 113 -22.80 2.60 8.17
N CYS A 114 -22.66 3.83 7.67
CA CYS A 114 -22.83 5.09 8.42
C CYS A 114 -23.63 6.19 7.68
N ASP A 115 -24.42 5.87 6.65
CA ASP A 115 -25.22 6.82 5.84
C ASP A 115 -24.43 7.92 5.10
N TYR A 116 -23.12 7.74 4.90
CA TYR A 116 -22.29 8.68 4.14
C TYR A 116 -22.40 8.42 2.63
N LYS A 117 -22.53 9.49 1.83
CA LYS A 117 -22.60 9.46 0.36
C LYS A 117 -21.28 8.95 -0.26
N GLU A 118 -21.35 8.60 -1.55
CA GLU A 118 -20.21 8.38 -2.46
C GLU A 118 -19.05 9.33 -2.14
N VAL A 119 -17.82 8.81 -2.21
CA VAL A 119 -16.60 9.61 -2.02
C VAL A 119 -16.65 10.81 -2.97
N ASN A 120 -16.53 12.01 -2.41
CA ASN A 120 -16.70 13.21 -3.22
C ASN A 120 -15.47 13.45 -4.13
N SER A 121 -15.68 14.17 -5.23
CA SER A 121 -14.61 14.46 -6.20
C SER A 121 -13.45 15.28 -5.62
N SER A 122 -13.69 16.07 -4.57
CA SER A 122 -12.63 16.83 -3.88
C SER A 122 -11.65 15.91 -3.18
N PHE A 123 -12.18 14.89 -2.48
CA PHE A 123 -11.38 13.88 -1.80
C PHE A 123 -10.55 13.08 -2.81
N GLU A 124 -11.14 12.69 -3.93
CA GLU A 124 -10.39 11.94 -4.96
C GLU A 124 -9.18 12.71 -5.48
N ILE A 125 -9.31 14.03 -5.69
CA ILE A 125 -8.20 14.89 -6.13
C ILE A 125 -7.13 15.01 -5.05
N GLU A 126 -7.53 15.23 -3.79
CA GLU A 126 -6.59 15.29 -2.67
C GLU A 126 -5.90 13.95 -2.40
N LEU A 127 -6.62 12.84 -2.61
CA LEU A 127 -6.08 11.49 -2.53
C LEU A 127 -5.05 11.25 -3.63
N GLU A 128 -5.35 11.60 -4.89
CA GLU A 128 -4.40 11.51 -5.99
C GLU A 128 -3.12 12.30 -5.69
N THR A 129 -3.27 13.55 -5.22
CA THR A 129 -2.14 14.41 -4.84
C THR A 129 -1.32 13.79 -3.70
N SER A 130 -1.98 13.20 -2.71
CA SER A 130 -1.32 12.51 -1.59
C SER A 130 -0.57 11.26 -2.07
N LEU A 131 -1.14 10.51 -3.01
CA LEU A 131 -0.52 9.33 -3.60
C LEU A 131 0.69 9.68 -4.46
N ASP A 132 0.66 10.79 -5.19
CA ASP A 132 1.83 11.30 -5.92
C ASP A 132 2.96 11.63 -4.96
N TYR A 133 2.67 12.35 -3.88
CA TYR A 133 3.67 12.64 -2.86
C TYR A 133 4.25 11.37 -2.24
N VAL A 134 3.40 10.41 -1.86
CA VAL A 134 3.88 9.12 -1.31
C VAL A 134 4.74 8.38 -2.33
N PHE A 135 4.32 8.33 -3.60
CA PHE A 135 5.08 7.68 -4.68
C PHE A 135 6.49 8.26 -4.81
N GLU A 136 6.62 9.59 -4.90
CA GLU A 136 7.92 10.25 -5.01
C GLU A 136 8.83 9.92 -3.82
N ASN A 137 8.30 9.96 -2.59
CA ASN A 137 9.09 9.58 -1.40
C ASN A 137 9.49 8.10 -1.40
N VAL A 138 8.66 7.19 -1.94
CA VAL A 138 9.06 5.78 -2.12
C VAL A 138 10.23 5.71 -3.10
N MET A 139 10.15 6.42 -4.23
CA MET A 139 11.19 6.42 -5.27
C MET A 139 12.53 6.96 -4.76
N GLU A 140 12.54 7.94 -3.85
CA GLU A 140 13.75 8.48 -3.24
C GLU A 140 14.53 7.47 -2.39
N ILE A 141 13.83 6.52 -1.75
CA ILE A 141 14.46 5.52 -0.89
C ILE A 141 14.83 4.24 -1.63
N ILE A 142 14.40 4.07 -2.88
CA ILE A 142 14.79 2.92 -3.70
C ILE A 142 16.29 3.07 -4.02
N PRO A 143 17.13 2.12 -3.58
CA PRO A 143 18.55 2.17 -3.87
C PRO A 143 18.76 2.03 -5.38
N GLN A 144 19.63 2.88 -5.95
CA GLN A 144 19.94 2.89 -7.38
C GLN A 144 20.59 1.58 -7.88
N LYS A 145 21.01 0.67 -6.97
CA LYS A 145 21.50 -0.69 -7.23
C LYS A 145 21.30 -1.55 -5.98
N ILE A 146 20.69 -2.72 -6.11
CA ILE A 146 20.61 -3.72 -5.03
C ILE A 146 21.50 -4.89 -5.44
N VAL A 147 22.75 -4.86 -4.96
CA VAL A 147 23.62 -6.03 -5.08
C VAL A 147 23.16 -7.04 -4.04
N PHE A 148 22.59 -8.16 -4.49
CA PHE A 148 22.48 -9.35 -3.65
C PHE A 148 23.90 -9.79 -3.26
N VAL A 149 24.26 -9.63 -1.98
CA VAL A 149 25.44 -10.27 -1.39
C VAL A 149 25.05 -11.64 -0.86
#